data_AF-A0A6L3GLL2-F1
#
_entry.id   AF-A0A6L3GLL2-F1
#
_cell.length_a   1.000
_cell.length_b   1.000
_cell.length_c   1.000
_cell.angle_alpha   90.00
_cell.angle_beta   90.00
_cell.angle_gamma   90.00
#
_symmetry.space_group_name_H-M   'P 1'
#
loop_
_entity.id
_entity.type
_entity.pdbx_description
1 polymer ?
#
loop_
_entity_poly.entity_id
_entity_poly.type
_entity_poly.pdbx_seq_one_letter_code
_entity_poly.pdbx_strand_id
1 'polypeptide(L)'
;MEKIILLVLPFFAASCGLVKQQASAPEPVNVMSFNIRYDNPEDSLDNWRYRKDRVANAIHFYDVDILGTQEVLHNQLEDLKLRLPEYGVVGVGREDGKEKGEYSALWYRKDRFNVLDSGYFWLSETPEVAGSKGWDGACERIASWVKLQDKVSDKEYFALNTHLD
;
A
#
# COMPACT_ATOMS: atom_id res chain seq x y z
N MET A 1 -26.78 -80.39 23.18
CA MET A 1 -27.12 -79.48 22.07
C MET A 1 -26.70 -78.09 22.50
N GLU A 2 -25.44 -77.72 22.25
CA GLU A 2 -24.92 -76.41 22.59
C GLU A 2 -25.15 -75.44 21.43
N LYS A 3 -25.80 -74.30 21.73
CA LYS A 3 -26.09 -73.25 20.74
C LYS A 3 -24.93 -72.27 20.73
N ILE A 4 -24.13 -72.29 19.67
CA ILE A 4 -23.14 -71.26 19.36
C ILE A 4 -23.88 -70.03 18.85
N ILE A 5 -23.78 -68.91 19.57
CA ILE A 5 -24.29 -67.60 19.14
C ILE A 5 -23.12 -66.87 18.46
N LEU A 6 -23.17 -66.76 17.13
CA LEU A 6 -22.26 -65.90 16.36
C LEU A 6 -22.75 -64.45 16.46
N LEU A 7 -22.00 -63.62 17.18
CA LEU A 7 -22.13 -62.16 17.19
C LEU A 7 -21.35 -61.60 15.99
N VAL A 8 -22.06 -61.19 14.95
CA VAL A 8 -21.47 -60.44 13.83
C VAL A 8 -21.46 -58.95 14.22
N LEU A 9 -20.28 -58.43 14.55
CA LEU A 9 -20.06 -56.99 14.72
C LEU A 9 -19.97 -56.32 13.34
N PRO A 10 -20.76 -55.27 13.04
CA PRO A 10 -20.59 -54.51 11.83
C PRO A 10 -19.35 -53.63 11.97
N PHE A 11 -18.32 -53.93 11.18
CA PHE A 11 -17.16 -53.08 10.98
C PHE A 11 -17.61 -51.82 10.21
N PHE A 12 -17.96 -50.76 10.92
CA PHE A 12 -18.11 -49.43 10.33
C PHE A 12 -16.72 -48.88 10.03
N ALA A 13 -16.21 -49.17 8.83
CA ALA A 13 -15.04 -48.48 8.29
C ALA A 13 -15.44 -47.04 7.93
N ALA A 14 -15.33 -46.13 8.90
CA ALA A 14 -15.39 -44.71 8.64
C ALA A 14 -14.16 -44.33 7.80
N SER A 15 -14.33 -44.37 6.48
CA SER A 15 -13.38 -43.78 5.54
C SER A 15 -13.39 -42.27 5.76
N CYS A 16 -12.54 -41.79 6.66
CA CYS A 16 -12.14 -40.38 6.71
C CYS A 16 -11.36 -40.10 5.42
N GLY A 17 -12.08 -39.83 4.34
CA GLY A 17 -11.50 -39.23 3.15
C GLY A 17 -10.89 -37.90 3.57
N LEU A 18 -9.56 -37.80 3.52
CA LEU A 18 -8.87 -36.52 3.54
C LEU A 18 -9.39 -35.74 2.32
N VAL A 19 -10.32 -34.82 2.57
CA VAL A 19 -10.62 -33.75 1.62
C VAL A 19 -9.32 -32.95 1.51
N LYS A 20 -8.62 -33.08 0.39
CA LYS A 20 -7.50 -32.19 0.06
C LYS A 20 -8.08 -30.78 0.02
N GLN A 21 -7.83 -30.02 1.09
CA GLN A 21 -8.16 -28.61 1.13
C GLN A 21 -7.30 -27.93 0.07
N GLN A 22 -7.93 -27.61 -1.05
CA GLN A 22 -7.28 -26.95 -2.16
C GLN A 22 -6.83 -25.58 -1.65
N ALA A 23 -5.52 -25.30 -1.73
CA ALA A 23 -4.99 -23.98 -1.36
C ALA A 23 -5.80 -22.93 -2.12
N SER A 24 -6.32 -21.93 -1.41
CA SER A 24 -7.00 -20.80 -2.03
C SER A 24 -6.05 -20.15 -3.04
N ALA A 25 -6.60 -19.67 -4.16
CA ALA A 25 -5.83 -18.83 -5.07
C ALA A 25 -5.19 -17.66 -4.26
N PRO A 26 -3.97 -17.22 -4.58
CA PRO A 26 -3.35 -16.12 -3.85
C PRO A 26 -4.27 -14.90 -3.89
N GLU A 27 -4.48 -14.26 -2.76
CA GLU A 27 -5.30 -13.06 -2.70
C GLU A 27 -4.73 -11.99 -3.64
N PRO A 28 -5.56 -11.29 -4.43
CA PRO A 28 -5.08 -10.24 -5.32
C PRO A 28 -4.42 -9.11 -4.50
N VAL A 29 -3.51 -8.36 -5.14
CA VAL A 29 -2.96 -7.13 -4.56
C VAL A 29 -3.80 -5.95 -5.05
N ASN A 30 -4.43 -5.24 -4.13
CA ASN A 30 -5.21 -4.05 -4.40
C ASN A 30 -4.29 -2.81 -4.47
N VAL A 31 -4.25 -2.15 -5.62
CA VAL A 31 -3.39 -0.98 -5.84
C VAL A 31 -4.25 0.25 -6.08
N MET A 32 -3.88 1.39 -5.49
CA MET A 32 -4.57 2.67 -5.66
C MET A 32 -3.59 3.78 -6.00
N SER A 33 -3.99 4.67 -6.91
CA SER A 33 -3.38 5.99 -7.09
C SER A 33 -4.42 7.05 -6.72
N PHE A 34 -4.07 7.95 -5.79
CA PHE A 34 -5.00 8.90 -5.23
C PHE A 34 -4.33 10.25 -4.96
N ASN A 35 -4.55 11.22 -5.85
CA ASN A 35 -4.20 12.61 -5.56
C ASN A 35 -5.17 13.12 -4.48
N ILE A 36 -4.63 13.48 -3.32
CA ILE A 36 -5.44 13.84 -2.16
C ILE A 36 -5.67 15.35 -2.03
N ARG A 37 -5.19 16.15 -2.99
CA ARG A 37 -5.19 17.62 -2.98
C ARG A 37 -4.45 18.22 -1.78
N TYR A 38 -3.46 19.06 -2.03
CA TYR A 38 -2.67 19.67 -0.95
C TYR A 38 -3.51 20.50 0.01
N ASP A 39 -3.02 20.67 1.23
CA ASP A 39 -3.69 21.49 2.24
C ASP A 39 -3.60 22.98 1.86
N ASN A 40 -4.69 23.49 1.28
CA ASN A 40 -4.87 24.88 0.93
C ASN A 40 -6.02 25.50 1.75
N PRO A 41 -5.78 26.55 2.56
CA PRO A 41 -6.85 27.29 3.23
C PRO A 41 -7.90 27.89 2.27
N GLU A 42 -7.51 28.17 1.02
CA GLU A 42 -8.42 28.72 0.00
C GLU A 42 -9.42 27.69 -0.54
N ASP A 43 -9.21 26.40 -0.29
CA ASP A 43 -10.18 25.34 -0.64
C ASP A 43 -11.44 25.41 0.26
N SER A 44 -11.54 26.35 1.22
CA SER A 44 -12.75 26.63 2.00
C SER A 44 -13.28 25.38 2.73
N LEU A 45 -14.52 24.96 2.49
CA LEU A 45 -15.14 23.78 3.09
C LEU A 45 -14.52 22.46 2.59
N ASP A 46 -13.75 22.52 1.50
CA ASP A 46 -12.98 21.40 0.97
C ASP A 46 -11.52 21.43 1.46
N ASN A 47 -11.17 22.27 2.43
CA ASN A 47 -9.85 22.25 3.06
C ASN A 47 -9.53 20.88 3.69
N TRP A 48 -8.25 20.50 3.69
CA TRP A 48 -7.75 19.22 4.21
C TRP A 48 -8.27 18.90 5.62
N ARG A 49 -8.38 19.90 6.49
CA ARG A 49 -8.83 19.72 7.88
C ARG A 49 -10.19 19.01 7.99
N TYR A 50 -11.03 19.12 6.95
CA TYR A 50 -12.35 18.49 6.86
C TYR A 50 -12.36 17.19 6.05
N ARG A 51 -11.29 16.92 5.30
CA ARG A 51 -11.19 15.77 4.38
C ARG A 51 -10.35 14.61 4.93
N LYS A 52 -9.42 14.87 5.85
CA LYS A 52 -8.43 13.90 6.33
C LYS A 52 -9.00 12.54 6.76
N ASP A 53 -10.10 12.54 7.53
CA ASP A 53 -10.74 11.30 7.96
C ASP A 53 -11.43 10.58 6.80
N ARG A 54 -12.03 11.33 5.85
CA ARG A 54 -12.69 10.75 4.67
C ARG A 54 -11.68 10.11 3.72
N VAL A 55 -10.51 10.72 3.56
CA VAL A 55 -9.41 10.19 2.74
C VAL A 55 -8.91 8.87 3.34
N ALA A 56 -8.61 8.84 4.64
CA ALA A 56 -8.20 7.60 5.32
C ALA A 56 -9.29 6.52 5.24
N ASN A 57 -10.56 6.89 5.45
CA ASN A 57 -11.68 5.96 5.35
C ASN A 57 -11.85 5.39 3.94
N ALA A 58 -11.59 6.15 2.89
CA ALA A 58 -11.61 5.63 1.52
C ALA A 58 -10.53 4.57 1.33
N ILE A 59 -9.30 4.82 1.81
CA ILE A 59 -8.18 3.88 1.72
C ILE A 59 -8.52 2.56 2.46
N HIS A 60 -9.10 2.65 3.64
CA HIS A 60 -9.60 1.49 4.39
C HIS A 60 -10.74 0.75 3.67
N PHE A 61 -11.72 1.50 3.16
CA PHE A 61 -12.91 0.93 2.51
C PHE A 61 -12.57 0.10 1.28
N TYR A 62 -11.57 0.53 0.51
CA TYR A 62 -11.11 -0.19 -0.67
C TYR A 62 -10.06 -1.28 -0.36
N ASP A 63 -9.73 -1.50 0.92
CA ASP A 63 -8.75 -2.50 1.39
C ASP A 63 -7.46 -2.49 0.56
N VAL A 64 -6.82 -1.32 0.51
CA VAL A 64 -5.68 -1.08 -0.36
C VAL A 64 -4.42 -1.75 0.20
N ASP A 65 -3.62 -2.36 -0.67
CA ASP A 65 -2.36 -2.99 -0.30
C ASP A 65 -1.15 -2.08 -0.59
N ILE A 66 -1.17 -1.42 -1.74
CA ILE A 66 -0.14 -0.49 -2.21
C ILE A 66 -0.83 0.78 -2.71
N LEU A 67 -0.43 1.94 -2.18
CA LEU A 67 -1.07 3.22 -2.45
C LEU A 67 -0.05 4.28 -2.87
N GLY A 68 -0.26 4.91 -4.01
CA GLY A 68 0.42 6.16 -4.37
C GLY A 68 -0.46 7.36 -4.06
N THR A 69 0.05 8.32 -3.27
CA THR A 69 -0.61 9.60 -3.01
C THR A 69 0.19 10.77 -3.58
N GLN A 70 -0.48 11.74 -4.19
CA GLN A 70 0.13 12.96 -4.74
C GLN A 70 -0.42 14.22 -4.05
N GLU A 71 0.29 15.35 -4.19
CA GLU A 71 -0.01 16.64 -3.53
C GLU A 71 0.00 16.60 -2.00
N VAL A 72 0.71 15.65 -1.39
CA VAL A 72 0.71 15.51 0.07
C VAL A 72 1.69 16.49 0.68
N LEU A 73 1.24 17.46 1.48
CA LEU A 73 2.15 18.26 2.32
C LEU A 73 2.55 17.48 3.59
N HIS A 74 3.64 17.88 4.24
CA HIS A 74 4.15 17.19 5.43
C HIS A 74 3.10 17.04 6.55
N ASN A 75 2.29 18.07 6.81
CA ASN A 75 1.21 17.97 7.80
C ASN A 75 0.15 16.91 7.43
N GLN A 76 -0.16 16.75 6.14
CA GLN A 76 -1.12 15.77 5.65
C GLN A 76 -0.54 14.35 5.73
N LEU A 77 0.77 14.21 5.47
CA LEU A 77 1.50 12.96 5.64
C LEU A 77 1.42 12.50 7.10
N GLU A 78 1.69 13.38 8.06
CA GLU A 78 1.59 13.06 9.49
C GLU A 78 0.16 12.75 9.93
N ASP A 79 -0.83 13.52 9.45
CA ASP A 79 -2.25 13.21 9.68
C ASP A 79 -2.63 11.81 9.16
N LEU A 80 -2.11 11.40 8.00
CA LEU A 80 -2.36 10.07 7.42
C LEU A 80 -1.61 8.96 8.16
N LYS A 81 -0.36 9.17 8.59
CA LYS A 81 0.37 8.18 9.42
C LYS A 81 -0.37 7.84 10.71
N LEU A 82 -1.03 8.82 11.32
CA LEU A 82 -1.85 8.61 12.52
C LEU A 82 -3.12 7.81 12.23
N ARG A 83 -3.67 7.90 11.01
CA ARG A 83 -4.93 7.27 10.59
C ARG A 83 -4.77 5.92 9.89
N LEU A 84 -3.58 5.66 9.38
CA LEU A 84 -3.18 4.47 8.64
C LEU A 84 -1.99 3.77 9.34
N PRO A 85 -2.06 3.49 10.66
CA PRO A 85 -0.92 2.97 11.41
C PRO A 85 -0.45 1.59 10.94
N GLU A 86 -1.25 0.85 10.19
CA GLU A 86 -0.94 -0.44 9.56
C GLU A 86 -0.10 -0.31 8.28
N TYR A 87 0.03 0.89 7.71
CA TYR A 87 0.85 1.13 6.52
C TYR A 87 2.27 1.59 6.88
N GLY A 88 3.23 1.25 6.03
CA GLY A 88 4.52 1.91 5.91
C GLY A 88 4.46 2.91 4.77
N VAL A 89 5.39 3.88 4.74
CA VAL A 89 5.43 4.92 3.71
C VAL A 89 6.86 5.25 3.30
N VAL A 90 7.05 5.46 2.00
CA VAL A 90 8.28 5.93 1.36
C VAL A 90 8.00 7.24 0.64
N GLY A 91 8.94 8.18 0.72
CA GLY A 91 8.90 9.43 -0.04
C GLY A 91 9.39 10.61 0.80
N VAL A 92 9.78 11.68 0.11
CA VAL A 92 10.27 12.93 0.68
C VAL A 92 9.61 14.13 -0.01
N GLY A 93 9.66 15.28 0.65
CA GLY A 93 9.21 16.54 0.07
C GLY A 93 10.05 16.92 -1.16
N ARG A 94 9.38 17.33 -2.24
CA ARG A 94 10.00 17.61 -3.54
C ARG A 94 10.94 18.82 -3.57
N GLU A 95 10.90 19.71 -2.59
CA GLU A 95 11.73 20.93 -2.62
C GLU A 95 13.12 20.72 -2.03
N ASP A 96 13.27 19.87 -1.01
CA ASP A 96 14.52 19.74 -0.26
C ASP A 96 14.97 18.29 -0.03
N GLY A 97 14.20 17.31 -0.51
CA GLY A 97 14.48 15.90 -0.29
C GLY A 97 14.27 15.47 1.16
N LYS A 98 13.50 16.24 1.93
CA LYS A 98 13.16 15.98 3.34
C LYS A 98 11.67 16.20 3.55
N GLU A 99 11.27 17.40 3.96
CA GLU A 99 9.92 17.72 4.41
C GLU A 99 9.28 18.90 3.69
N LYS A 100 10.03 19.63 2.85
CA LYS A 100 9.51 20.79 2.15
C LYS A 100 8.89 20.43 0.81
N GLY A 101 7.77 21.10 0.53
CA GLY A 101 6.98 20.87 -0.67
C GLY A 101 6.09 19.63 -0.59
N GLU A 102 5.39 19.39 -1.69
CA GLU A 102 4.55 18.20 -1.83
C GLU A 102 5.38 16.92 -1.95
N TYR A 103 4.83 15.83 -1.46
CA TYR A 103 5.34 14.48 -1.63
C TYR A 103 4.59 13.75 -2.76
N SER A 104 5.30 12.85 -3.44
CA SER A 104 4.72 11.72 -4.17
C SER A 104 4.81 10.46 -3.29
N ALA A 105 4.14 10.45 -2.13
CA ALA A 105 4.29 9.41 -1.12
C ALA A 105 3.74 8.04 -1.58
N LEU A 106 4.45 6.96 -1.25
CA LEU A 106 4.09 5.60 -1.61
C LEU A 106 3.94 4.75 -0.34
N TRP A 107 2.72 4.28 -0.10
CA TRP A 107 2.34 3.51 1.08
C TRP A 107 2.16 2.02 0.75
N TYR A 108 2.41 1.17 1.74
CA TYR A 108 2.25 -0.28 1.62
C TYR A 108 1.80 -0.91 2.94
N ARG A 109 1.02 -2.00 2.87
CA ARG A 109 0.58 -2.77 4.04
C ARG A 109 1.75 -3.52 4.70
N LYS A 110 2.05 -3.18 5.96
CA LYS A 110 3.21 -3.76 6.70
C LYS A 110 3.04 -5.24 7.03
N ASP A 111 1.80 -5.68 7.22
CA ASP A 111 1.46 -7.08 7.49
C ASP A 111 1.63 -7.96 6.25
N ARG A 112 1.43 -7.42 5.05
CA ARG A 112 1.54 -8.15 3.79
C ARG A 112 2.92 -8.13 3.14
N PHE A 113 3.66 -7.03 3.22
CA PHE A 113 4.91 -6.89 2.47
C PHE A 113 6.16 -6.78 3.35
N ASN A 114 7.27 -7.33 2.84
CA ASN A 114 8.63 -6.94 3.22
C ASN A 114 9.13 -5.86 2.24
N VAL A 115 9.82 -4.83 2.74
CA VAL A 115 10.54 -3.89 1.87
C VAL A 115 11.91 -4.48 1.56
N LEU A 116 12.19 -4.64 0.27
CA LEU A 116 13.50 -5.11 -0.22
C LEU A 116 14.43 -3.94 -0.52
N ASP A 117 13.89 -2.86 -1.09
CA ASP A 117 14.63 -1.65 -1.42
C ASP A 117 13.65 -0.49 -1.62
N SER A 118 14.11 0.76 -1.55
CA SER A 118 13.27 1.93 -1.76
C SER A 118 14.10 3.17 -2.05
N GLY A 119 13.49 4.14 -2.73
CA GLY A 119 14.15 5.42 -2.97
C GLY A 119 13.24 6.43 -3.63
N TYR A 120 13.87 7.51 -4.09
CA TYR A 120 13.21 8.59 -4.81
C TYR A 120 14.23 9.30 -5.71
N PHE A 121 13.72 9.99 -6.72
CA PHE A 121 14.51 10.82 -7.62
C PHE A 121 13.68 11.95 -8.20
N TRP A 122 14.34 13.06 -8.55
CA TRP A 122 13.72 14.19 -9.24
C TRP A 122 13.58 13.90 -10.72
N LEU A 123 12.48 14.36 -11.31
CA LEU A 123 12.22 14.28 -12.74
C LEU A 123 12.94 15.43 -13.45
N SER A 124 14.26 15.31 -13.58
CA SER A 124 15.12 16.32 -14.19
C SER A 124 16.37 15.70 -14.81
N GLU A 125 17.19 16.53 -15.45
CA GLU A 125 18.53 16.19 -15.90
C GLU A 125 19.52 15.89 -14.76
N THR A 126 19.15 16.20 -13.51
CA THR A 126 19.95 15.98 -12.30
C THR A 126 19.10 15.27 -11.22
N PRO A 127 18.69 14.01 -11.46
CA PRO A 127 17.69 13.30 -10.66
C PRO A 127 18.06 13.08 -9.19
N GLU A 128 19.33 13.21 -8.84
CA GLU A 128 19.88 13.13 -7.48
C GLU A 128 19.93 14.48 -6.75
N VAL A 129 19.74 15.59 -7.46
CA VAL A 129 19.80 16.95 -6.90
C VAL A 129 18.43 17.36 -6.40
N ALA A 130 18.32 17.53 -5.08
CA ALA A 130 17.08 17.95 -4.44
C ALA A 130 16.58 19.29 -4.97
N GLY A 131 15.29 19.35 -5.28
CA GLY A 131 14.62 20.54 -5.79
C GLY A 131 15.01 20.91 -7.23
N SER A 132 15.59 19.99 -8.00
CA SER A 132 15.86 20.24 -9.41
C SER A 132 14.57 20.21 -10.24
N LYS A 133 14.46 21.16 -11.19
CA LYS A 133 13.41 21.20 -12.22
C LYS A 133 13.95 20.59 -13.50
N GLY A 134 13.12 19.84 -14.21
CA GLY A 134 13.48 19.21 -15.48
C GLY A 134 12.92 19.97 -16.68
N TRP A 135 13.72 20.12 -17.73
CA TRP A 135 13.29 20.63 -19.04
C TRP A 135 12.47 21.94 -18.97
N ASP A 136 11.21 21.89 -19.42
CA ASP A 136 10.24 22.99 -19.45
C ASP A 136 9.28 22.99 -18.25
N GLY A 137 9.53 22.15 -17.25
CA GLY A 137 8.70 22.03 -16.05
C GLY A 137 8.66 23.33 -15.22
N ALA A 138 7.47 23.74 -14.83
CA ALA A 138 7.23 24.91 -13.99
C ALA A 138 7.59 24.64 -12.52
N CYS A 139 7.49 23.39 -12.06
CA CYS A 139 7.70 22.98 -10.67
C CYS A 139 8.73 21.84 -10.56
N GLU A 140 9.31 21.70 -9.38
CA GLU A 140 10.10 20.53 -9.01
C GLU A 140 9.17 19.31 -8.98
N ARG A 141 9.51 18.22 -9.67
CA ARG A 141 8.72 16.98 -9.67
C ARG A 141 9.56 15.81 -9.20
N ILE A 142 8.96 14.92 -8.43
CA ILE A 142 9.64 13.79 -7.78
C ILE A 142 8.87 12.48 -8.01
N ALA A 143 9.60 11.40 -8.25
CA ALA A 143 9.09 10.04 -8.20
C ALA A 143 9.63 9.32 -6.95
N SER A 144 8.76 8.66 -6.20
CA SER A 144 9.15 7.74 -5.11
C SER A 144 8.84 6.31 -5.52
N TRP A 145 9.71 5.38 -5.12
CA TRP A 145 9.56 3.97 -5.49
C TRP A 145 9.90 3.04 -4.33
N VAL A 146 9.32 1.84 -4.37
CA VAL A 146 9.59 0.77 -3.42
C VAL A 146 9.62 -0.58 -4.14
N LYS A 147 10.56 -1.43 -3.75
CA LYS A 147 10.60 -2.86 -4.10
C LYS A 147 10.07 -3.66 -2.92
N LEU A 148 8.97 -4.38 -3.12
CA LEU A 148 8.26 -5.13 -2.10
C LEU A 148 8.32 -6.64 -2.40
N GLN A 149 8.33 -7.45 -1.35
CA GLN A 149 8.08 -8.89 -1.43
C GLN A 149 6.79 -9.22 -0.68
N ASP A 150 5.83 -9.84 -1.35
CA ASP A 150 4.59 -10.32 -0.74
C ASP A 150 4.87 -11.55 0.13
N LYS A 151 4.57 -11.45 1.43
CA LYS A 151 4.78 -12.52 2.42
C LYS A 151 3.88 -13.72 2.21
N VAL A 152 2.79 -13.57 1.44
CA VAL A 152 1.83 -14.66 1.17
C VAL A 152 2.24 -15.46 -0.07
N SER A 153 2.66 -14.78 -1.13
CA SER A 153 2.93 -15.40 -2.43
C SER A 153 4.40 -15.49 -2.82
N ASP A 154 5.31 -14.93 -2.01
CA ASP A 154 6.73 -14.73 -2.28
C ASP A 154 7.05 -13.91 -3.54
N LYS A 155 6.02 -13.32 -4.18
CA LYS A 155 6.19 -12.49 -5.38
C LYS A 155 6.81 -11.13 -5.05
N GLU A 156 7.68 -10.67 -5.92
CA GLU A 156 8.23 -9.31 -5.84
C GLU A 156 7.40 -8.32 -6.68
N TYR A 157 7.24 -7.11 -6.16
CA TYR A 157 6.58 -5.99 -6.81
C TYR A 157 7.51 -4.78 -6.80
N PHE A 158 7.57 -4.06 -7.92
CA PHE A 158 8.17 -2.73 -7.98
C PHE A 158 7.06 -1.72 -8.19
N ALA A 159 6.86 -0.83 -7.22
CA ALA A 159 5.87 0.23 -7.30
C ALA A 159 6.57 1.57 -7.40
N LEU A 160 6.06 2.44 -8.27
CA LEU A 160 6.53 3.81 -8.46
C LEU A 160 5.33 4.75 -8.44
N ASN A 161 5.46 5.83 -7.69
CA ASN A 161 4.47 6.89 -7.61
C ASN A 161 5.10 8.23 -8.03
N THR A 162 4.38 9.03 -8.79
CA THR A 162 4.84 10.34 -9.25
C THR A 162 3.67 11.29 -9.51
N HIS A 163 3.98 12.58 -9.64
CA HIS A 163 3.09 13.63 -10.12
C HIS A 163 3.88 14.42 -11.18
N LEU A 164 3.46 14.32 -12.45
CA LEU A 164 4.09 15.02 -13.56
C LEU A 164 3.77 16.52 -13.54
N ASP A 165 4.49 17.31 -14.35
CA ASP A 165 4.34 18.76 -14.42
C ASP A 165 3.00 19.23 -14.97
#